data_AF-A0A0F9B346-F1
#
_entry.id   AF-A0A0F9B346-F1
#
_cell.length_a   1.000
_cell.length_b   1.000
_cell.length_c   1.000
_cell.angle_alpha   90.00
_cell.angle_beta   90.00
_cell.angle_gamma   90.00
#
_symmetry.space_group_name_H-M   'P 1'
#
loop_
_entity.id
_entity.type
_entity.pdbx_description
1 polymer ?
#
loop_
_entity_poly.entity_id
_entity_poly.type
_entity_poly.pdbx_seq_one_letter_code
_entity_poly.pdbx_strand_id
1 'polypeptide(L)'
;NQHAIRRSMNSLSEDGLLRQDGCKALDLVISILHSELDQETQEIVPVFHGRNDPEEGAIGTVVDERILTSRGEQIAQCLCSLRLLSEMVQVLQHRFTAERIVNRRFGA
;
A
#
# COMPACT_ATOMS: atom_id res chain seq x y z
N ASN A 1 19.92 -0.50 -1.85
CA ASN A 1 18.54 -0.28 -1.38
C ASN A 1 18.44 0.46 -0.06
N GLN A 2 19.17 0.06 0.99
CA GLN A 2 19.05 0.65 2.33
C GLN A 2 19.21 2.19 2.40
N HIS A 3 20.14 2.77 1.62
CA HIS A 3 20.32 4.23 1.53
C HIS A 3 19.21 4.98 0.76
N ALA A 4 18.49 4.29 -0.13
CA ALA A 4 17.36 4.87 -0.87
C ALA A 4 16.09 4.86 0.00
N ILE A 5 15.85 3.76 0.72
CA ILE A 5 14.77 3.65 1.71
C ILE A 5 14.94 4.72 2.78
N ARG A 6 16.14 4.85 3.38
CA ARG A 6 16.39 5.84 4.43
C ARG A 6 16.16 7.27 3.96
N ARG A 7 16.59 7.62 2.73
CA ARG A 7 16.34 8.95 2.16
C ARG A 7 14.86 9.21 1.93
N SER A 8 14.14 8.22 1.41
CA SER A 8 12.70 8.33 1.15
C SER A 8 11.92 8.45 2.47
N MET A 9 12.28 7.67 3.49
CA MET A 9 11.72 7.77 4.83
C MET A 9 11.97 9.14 5.47
N ASN A 10 13.16 9.72 5.28
CA ASN A 10 13.45 11.08 5.77
C ASN A 10 12.63 12.17 5.04
N SER A 11 12.28 11.98 3.77
CA SER A 11 11.35 12.90 3.08
C SER A 11 9.88 12.72 3.48
N LEU A 12 9.55 11.62 4.17
CA LEU A 12 8.22 11.38 4.76
C LEU A 12 8.10 11.99 6.17
N SER A 13 9.20 12.37 6.83
CA SER A 13 9.19 13.07 8.13
C SER A 13 9.14 14.60 7.96
N GLU A 14 8.36 15.26 8.83
CA GLU A 14 8.12 16.73 8.90
C GLU A 14 7.49 17.36 7.65
N ASP A 15 6.18 17.69 7.73
CA ASP A 15 5.37 18.55 6.83
C ASP A 15 5.42 18.27 5.30
N GLY A 16 6.24 17.33 4.85
CA GLY A 16 6.49 16.98 3.45
C GLY A 16 5.55 15.92 2.90
N LEU A 17 4.89 15.14 3.77
CA LEU A 17 4.03 14.03 3.37
C LEU A 17 2.86 14.49 2.49
N LEU A 18 2.27 15.65 2.82
CA LEU A 18 1.17 16.24 2.04
C LEU A 18 1.65 17.01 0.81
N ARG A 19 2.96 17.25 0.68
CA ARG A 19 3.55 17.85 -0.51
C ARG A 19 3.72 16.77 -1.59
N GLN A 20 3.76 17.20 -2.85
CA GLN A 20 3.86 16.30 -4.01
C GLN A 20 5.09 15.36 -3.94
N ASP A 21 6.17 15.80 -3.29
CA ASP A 21 7.39 15.02 -3.10
C ASP A 21 7.24 13.90 -2.06
N GLY A 22 6.40 14.09 -1.04
CA GLY A 22 6.12 13.08 -0.02
C GLY A 22 5.33 11.89 -0.58
N CYS A 23 4.36 12.13 -1.46
CA CYS A 23 3.63 11.04 -2.13
C CYS A 23 4.52 10.20 -3.03
N LYS A 24 5.39 10.86 -3.83
CA LYS A 24 6.36 10.15 -4.68
C LYS A 24 7.36 9.34 -3.85
N ALA A 25 7.77 9.87 -2.70
CA ALA A 25 8.63 9.15 -1.78
C ALA A 25 7.93 7.92 -1.19
N LEU A 26 6.63 8.03 -0.84
CA LEU A 26 5.83 6.92 -0.35
C LEU A 26 5.67 5.82 -1.40
N ASP A 27 5.34 6.19 -2.63
CA ASP A 27 5.22 5.26 -3.77
C ASP A 27 6.56 4.54 -4.03
N LEU A 28 7.68 5.26 -3.93
CA LEU A 28 9.01 4.67 -4.07
C LEU A 28 9.30 3.64 -2.96
N VAL A 29 8.98 3.95 -1.70
CA VAL A 29 9.14 2.99 -0.59
C VAL A 29 8.27 1.76 -0.81
N ILE A 30 7.01 1.94 -1.22
CA ILE A 30 6.09 0.85 -1.54
C ILE A 30 6.67 -0.02 -2.67
N SER A 31 7.19 0.58 -3.74
CA SER A 31 7.79 -0.15 -4.86
C SER A 31 9.03 -0.95 -4.43
N ILE A 32 9.90 -0.39 -3.58
CA ILE A 32 11.08 -1.10 -3.08
C ILE A 32 10.66 -2.29 -2.22
N LEU A 33 9.73 -2.09 -1.28
CA LEU A 33 9.24 -3.16 -0.41
C LEU A 33 8.51 -4.25 -1.20
N HIS A 34 7.83 -3.91 -2.29
CA HIS A 34 7.27 -4.90 -3.22
C HIS A 34 8.34 -5.80 -3.82
N SER A 35 9.42 -5.21 -4.34
CA SER A 35 10.53 -5.97 -4.88
C SER A 35 11.21 -6.83 -3.81
N GLU A 36 11.30 -6.35 -2.57
CA GLU A 36 11.83 -7.15 -1.47
C GLU A 36 10.87 -8.29 -1.09
N LEU A 37 9.56 -8.06 -1.12
CA LEU A 37 8.56 -9.09 -0.84
C LEU A 37 8.59 -10.23 -1.87
N ASP A 38 8.82 -9.91 -3.14
CA ASP A 38 8.96 -10.92 -4.20
C ASP A 38 10.20 -11.80 -3.97
N GLN A 39 11.28 -11.25 -3.40
CA GLN A 39 12.47 -12.03 -3.00
C GLN A 39 12.23 -12.88 -1.75
N GLU A 40 11.32 -12.46 -0.88
CA GLU A 40 10.92 -13.20 0.34
C GLU A 40 9.78 -14.19 0.11
N THR A 41 9.30 -14.32 -1.14
CA THR A 41 8.31 -15.32 -1.52
C THR A 41 9.02 -16.67 -1.71
N GLN A 42 8.69 -17.64 -0.86
CA GLN A 42 9.24 -18.99 -0.93
C GLN A 42 8.52 -19.84 -1.98
N GLU A 43 7.20 -19.70 -2.04
CA GLU A 43 6.34 -20.45 -2.95
C GLU A 43 5.06 -19.66 -3.25
N ILE A 44 4.44 -19.96 -4.38
CA ILE A 44 3.08 -19.50 -4.71
C ILE A 44 2.21 -20.75 -4.81
N VAL A 45 1.21 -20.84 -3.93
CA VAL A 45 0.33 -22.00 -3.83
C VAL A 45 -1.11 -21.62 -4.14
N PRO A 46 -1.85 -22.44 -4.91
CA PRO A 46 -3.26 -22.21 -5.14
C PRO A 46 -4.05 -22.60 -3.87
N VAL A 47 -4.79 -21.64 -3.30
CA VAL A 47 -5.64 -21.84 -2.12
C VAL A 47 -7.10 -21.68 -2.52
N PHE A 48 -7.91 -22.68 -2.19
CA PHE A 48 -9.35 -22.63 -2.40
C PHE A 48 -10.04 -21.89 -1.26
N HIS A 49 -10.67 -20.76 -1.59
CA HIS A 49 -11.57 -20.04 -0.70
C HIS A 49 -13.00 -20.33 -1.10
N GLY A 50 -13.68 -21.13 -0.28
CA GLY A 50 -15.04 -21.51 -0.56
C GLY A 50 -15.67 -22.29 0.58
N ARG A 51 -16.84 -22.83 0.28
CA ARG A 51 -17.57 -23.73 1.17
C ARG A 51 -18.10 -24.91 0.38
N ASN A 52 -18.33 -26.02 1.07
CA ASN A 52 -19.09 -27.12 0.50
C ASN A 52 -20.58 -26.84 0.69
N ASP A 53 -21.30 -26.81 -0.41
CA ASP A 53 -22.74 -26.80 -0.49
C ASP A 53 -23.26 -28.23 -0.76
N PRO A 54 -24.25 -28.75 -0.01
CA PRO A 54 -24.76 -30.10 -0.21
C PRO A 54 -25.43 -30.35 -1.57
N GLU A 55 -25.97 -29.30 -2.21
CA GLU A 55 -26.71 -29.41 -3.47
C GLU A 55 -25.80 -29.11 -4.67
N GLU A 56 -24.93 -28.10 -4.54
CA GLU A 56 -24.09 -27.62 -5.64
C GLU A 56 -22.63 -28.07 -5.55
N GLY A 57 -22.22 -28.70 -4.44
CA GLY A 57 -20.84 -29.13 -4.20
C GLY A 57 -19.94 -27.98 -3.75
N ALA A 58 -18.65 -28.04 -4.07
CA ALA A 58 -17.69 -27.02 -3.65
C ALA A 58 -17.91 -25.70 -4.40
N ILE A 59 -18.44 -24.69 -3.72
CA ILE A 59 -18.61 -23.33 -4.26
C ILE A 59 -17.52 -22.43 -3.70
N GLY A 60 -16.71 -21.84 -4.59
CA GLY A 60 -15.66 -20.91 -4.19
C GLY A 60 -14.77 -20.48 -5.33
N THR A 61 -13.65 -19.86 -4.96
CA THR A 61 -12.63 -19.37 -5.89
C THR A 61 -11.27 -19.87 -5.45
N VAL A 62 -10.45 -20.30 -6.41
CA VAL A 62 -9.02 -20.56 -6.16
C VAL A 62 -8.26 -19.25 -6.37
N VAL A 63 -7.44 -18.88 -5.40
CA VAL A 63 -6.54 -17.72 -5.49
C VAL A 63 -5.11 -18.17 -5.24
N ASP A 64 -4.16 -17.54 -5.92
CA ASP A 64 -2.75 -17.78 -5.69
C ASP A 64 -2.29 -17.02 -4.43
N GLU A 65 -1.87 -17.75 -3.41
CA GLU A 65 -1.31 -17.19 -2.19
C GLU A 65 0.21 -17.35 -2.14
N ARG A 66 0.90 -16.34 -1.63
CA ARG A 66 2.34 -16.36 -1.44
C ARG A 66 2.66 -16.93 -0.07
N ILE A 67 3.46 -17.99 -0.03
CA ILE A 67 4.11 -18.45 1.19
C ILE A 67 5.37 -17.60 1.39
N LEU A 68 5.40 -16.86 2.49
CA LEU A 68 6.44 -15.88 2.78
C LEU A 68 7.38 -16.38 3.88
N THR A 69 8.62 -15.91 3.87
CA THR A 69 9.47 -16.00 5.07
C THR A 69 8.88 -15.13 6.20
N SER A 70 9.35 -15.32 7.45
CA SER A 70 8.97 -14.43 8.56
C SER A 70 9.34 -12.96 8.31
N ARG A 71 10.41 -12.69 7.55
CA ARG A 71 10.76 -11.33 7.10
C ARG A 71 9.76 -10.84 6.04
N GLY A 72 9.38 -11.70 5.11
CA GLY A 72 8.36 -11.42 4.10
C GLY A 72 7.01 -11.06 4.72
N GLU A 73 6.57 -11.75 5.78
CA GLU A 73 5.35 -11.42 6.52
C GLU A 73 5.39 -10.01 7.10
N GLN A 74 6.52 -9.62 7.71
CA GLN A 74 6.71 -8.26 8.23
C GLN A 74 6.68 -7.21 7.12
N ILE A 75 7.30 -7.50 5.97
CA ILE A 75 7.26 -6.62 4.79
C ILE A 75 5.82 -6.49 4.27
N ALA A 76 5.07 -7.59 4.19
CA ALA A 76 3.67 -7.59 3.74
C ALA A 76 2.78 -6.74 4.68
N GLN A 77 2.95 -6.87 5.99
CA GLN A 77 2.22 -6.06 6.97
C GLN A 77 2.57 -4.57 6.86
N CYS A 78 3.86 -4.26 6.66
CA CYS A 78 4.33 -2.90 6.43
C CYS A 78 3.74 -2.31 5.14
N LEU A 79 3.76 -3.07 4.04
CA LEU A 79 3.15 -2.67 2.76
C LEU A 79 1.66 -2.39 2.90
N CYS A 80 0.92 -3.22 3.64
CA CYS A 80 -0.51 -2.98 3.92
C CYS A 80 -0.73 -1.63 4.61
N SER A 81 0.07 -1.34 5.64
CA SER A 81 0.01 -0.10 6.40
C SER A 81 0.35 1.12 5.53
N LEU A 82 1.39 1.03 4.69
CA LEU A 82 1.82 2.10 3.80
C LEU A 82 0.81 2.38 2.67
N ARG A 83 0.14 1.35 2.15
CA ARG A 83 -0.93 1.50 1.17
C ARG A 83 -2.13 2.24 1.76
N LEU A 84 -2.55 1.85 2.97
CA LEU A 84 -3.62 2.55 3.68
C LEU A 84 -3.26 4.03 3.90
N LEU A 85 -2.01 4.30 4.32
CA LEU A 85 -1.53 5.67 4.46
C LEU A 85 -1.57 6.43 3.13
N SER A 86 -1.17 5.81 2.01
CA SER A 86 -1.21 6.42 0.69
C SER A 86 -2.64 6.82 0.29
N GLU A 87 -3.61 5.92 0.51
CA GLU A 87 -5.03 6.21 0.27
C GLU A 87 -5.53 7.39 1.12
N MET A 88 -5.18 7.42 2.41
CA MET A 88 -5.54 8.53 3.30
C MET A 88 -4.95 9.86 2.81
N VAL A 89 -3.68 9.87 2.39
CA VAL A 89 -3.02 11.08 1.86
C VAL A 89 -3.71 11.56 0.58
N GLN A 90 -4.06 10.67 -0.34
CA GLN A 90 -4.80 11.03 -1.55
C GLN A 90 -6.14 11.69 -1.23
N VAL A 91 -6.90 11.13 -0.28
CA VAL A 91 -8.17 11.73 0.18
C VAL A 91 -7.94 13.14 0.75
N LEU A 92 -6.92 13.33 1.58
CA LEU A 92 -6.59 14.65 2.15
C LEU A 92 -6.18 15.66 1.07
N GLN A 93 -5.40 15.25 0.08
CA GLN A 93 -5.02 16.12 -1.05
C GLN A 93 -6.22 16.58 -1.87
N HIS A 94 -7.18 15.67 -2.12
CA HIS A 94 -8.43 16.02 -2.79
C HIS A 94 -9.25 17.03 -1.99
N ARG A 95 -9.37 16.83 -0.66
CA ARG A 95 -10.06 17.76 0.24
C ARG A 95 -9.41 19.14 0.24
N PHE A 96 -8.08 19.20 0.43
CA PHE A 96 -7.35 20.47 0.44
C PHE A 96 -7.47 21.21 -0.90
N THR A 97 -7.44 20.48 -2.01
CA THR A 97 -7.64 21.07 -3.34
C THR A 97 -9.05 21.64 -3.49
N ALA A 98 -10.08 20.91 -3.04
CA ALA A 98 -11.46 21.37 -3.06
C ALA A 98 -11.66 22.62 -2.19
N GLU A 99 -11.17 22.60 -0.95
CA GLU A 99 -11.22 23.75 -0.04
C GLU A 99 -10.55 24.98 -0.65
N ARG A 100 -9.38 24.82 -1.27
CA ARG A 100 -8.67 25.91 -1.95
C ARG A 100 -9.47 26.49 -3.12
N ILE A 101 -10.17 25.66 -3.88
CA ILE A 101 -11.04 26.11 -4.99
C ILE A 101 -12.24 26.87 -4.43
N VAL A 102 -12.89 26.36 -3.39
CA VAL A 102 -14.04 27.01 -2.72
C VAL A 102 -13.60 28.35 -2.12
N ASN A 103 -12.51 28.39 -1.36
CA ASN A 103 -11.99 29.62 -0.75
C ASN A 103 -11.54 30.64 -1.80
N ARG A 104 -11.04 30.24 -2.97
CA ARG A 104 -10.77 31.17 -4.09
C ARG A 104 -12.05 31.72 -4.73
N ARG A 105 -13.15 30.96 -4.70
CA ARG A 105 -14.42 31.32 -5.35
C ARG A 105 -15.34 32.13 -4.46
N PHE A 106 -15.23 31.95 -3.13
CA PHE A 106 -16.09 32.57 -2.13
C PHE A 106 -15.33 33.42 -1.10
N GLY A 107 -14.00 33.45 -1.15
CA GLY A 107 -13.17 34.36 -0.35
C GLY A 107 -13.00 35.70 -1.07
N ALA A 108 -13.52 36.74 -0.43
CA ALA A 108 -13.13 38.14 -0.61
C ALA A 108 -11.95 38.46 0.32
#